data_AF-A0A9E0TW53-F1
#
_entry.id   AF-A0A9E0TW53-F1
#
_cell.length_a   1.000
_cell.length_b   1.000
_cell.length_c   1.000
_cell.angle_alpha   90.00
_cell.angle_beta   90.00
_cell.angle_gamma   90.00
#
_symmetry.space_group_name_H-M   'P 1'
#
loop_
_entity.id
_entity.type
_entity.pdbx_description
1 polymer ?
#
loop_
_entity_poly.entity_id
_entity_poly.type
_entity_poly.pdbx_seq_one_letter_code
_entity_poly.pdbx_strand_id
1 'polypeptide(L)'
;MSYKKALLIISCGALLSLSADDIPKSGSSSEQSQIASLDSQIKKLKDERDMANMRAYEAKNTADQVMEGDWLGYKQALARQKQFQEEASALDTKIADLEKRKQALQTKG
;
A
#
# COMPACT_ATOMS: atom_id res chain seq x y z
N MET A 1 -32.32 -1.62 39.85
CA MET A 1 -31.44 -0.61 40.44
C MET A 1 -30.72 0.12 39.32
N SER A 2 -31.14 1.36 39.10
CA SER A 2 -30.66 2.26 38.05
C SER A 2 -29.51 3.11 38.56
N TYR A 3 -28.43 3.24 37.78
CA TYR A 3 -27.57 4.41 37.85
C TYR A 3 -27.27 4.90 36.43
N LYS A 4 -28.12 5.82 35.98
CA LYS A 4 -27.81 6.83 34.96
C LYS A 4 -26.91 7.87 35.61
N LYS A 5 -25.75 8.19 35.02
CA LYS A 5 -24.99 9.43 35.27
C LYS A 5 -24.33 9.80 33.93
N ALA A 6 -24.91 10.72 33.16
CA ALA A 6 -24.90 12.18 33.30
C ALA A 6 -23.96 12.77 32.24
N LEU A 7 -24.59 13.14 31.13
CA LEU A 7 -24.11 13.94 30.02
C LEU A 7 -23.49 15.24 30.58
N LEU A 8 -22.23 15.55 30.25
CA LEU A 8 -21.61 16.82 30.61
C LEU A 8 -21.47 17.68 29.34
N ILE A 9 -22.49 18.50 29.12
CA ILE A 9 -22.49 19.60 28.15
C ILE A 9 -21.71 20.74 28.79
N ILE A 10 -20.57 21.10 28.22
CA ILE A 10 -19.94 22.40 28.43
C ILE A 10 -20.21 23.21 27.16
N SER A 11 -21.29 23.96 27.19
CA SER A 11 -21.51 25.10 26.32
C SER A 11 -21.10 26.35 27.07
N CYS A 12 -20.31 27.21 26.44
CA CYS A 12 -20.57 28.65 26.25
C CYS A 12 -19.26 29.43 26.12
N GLY A 13 -19.08 30.04 24.96
CA GLY A 13 -18.02 31.00 24.68
C GLY A 13 -18.03 31.39 23.21
N ALA A 14 -19.15 31.98 22.76
CA ALA A 14 -19.21 32.63 21.47
C ALA A 14 -18.79 34.10 21.59
N LEU A 15 -18.32 34.64 20.46
CA LEU A 15 -18.11 36.06 20.08
C LEU A 15 -16.77 36.66 20.53
N LEU A 16 -15.99 37.39 19.74
CA LEU A 16 -16.02 37.87 18.33
C LEU A 16 -14.63 38.53 18.13
N SER A 17 -13.97 38.38 16.98
CA SER A 17 -13.20 39.45 16.32
C SER A 17 -12.67 39.03 14.95
N LEU A 18 -13.26 39.70 13.96
CA LEU A 18 -12.79 40.05 12.62
C LEU A 18 -11.26 40.15 12.48
N SER A 19 -10.69 39.30 11.62
CA SER A 19 -9.53 39.65 10.79
C SER A 19 -9.87 39.22 9.37
N ALA A 20 -9.97 40.20 8.49
CA ALA A 20 -9.86 39.97 7.07
C ALA A 20 -8.45 39.44 6.73
N ASP A 21 -8.39 38.89 5.52
CA ASP A 21 -7.22 38.57 4.72
C ASP A 21 -6.54 37.20 4.90
N ASP A 22 -6.57 36.49 3.77
CA ASP A 22 -5.79 35.33 3.34
C ASP A 22 -5.78 34.11 4.25
N ILE A 23 -6.80 33.26 4.09
CA ILE A 23 -6.59 31.82 4.20
C ILE A 23 -5.94 31.37 2.89
N PRO A 24 -4.62 31.11 2.83
CA PRO A 24 -4.09 30.39 1.70
C PRO A 24 -4.80 29.03 1.64
N LYS A 25 -5.24 28.63 0.45
CA LYS A 25 -5.57 27.24 0.11
C LYS A 25 -4.38 26.34 0.51
N SER A 26 -4.27 25.95 1.77
CA SER A 26 -3.18 25.11 2.27
C SER A 26 -3.49 23.61 2.18
N GLY A 27 -4.66 23.24 1.63
CA GLY A 27 -5.03 21.86 1.34
C GLY A 27 -4.06 21.16 0.37
N SER A 28 -3.47 21.90 -0.58
CA SER A 28 -2.63 21.31 -1.63
C SER A 28 -1.29 20.76 -1.13
N SER A 29 -0.67 21.34 -0.11
CA SER A 29 0.66 20.88 0.35
C SER A 29 0.60 19.54 1.10
N SER A 30 -0.49 19.31 1.84
CA SER A 30 -0.72 18.07 2.59
C SER A 30 -1.05 16.90 1.66
N GLU A 31 -1.86 17.15 0.63
CA GLU A 31 -2.24 16.16 -0.37
C GLU A 31 -1.06 15.83 -1.29
N GLN A 32 -0.28 16.83 -1.71
CA GLN A 32 0.96 16.60 -2.47
C GLN A 32 1.97 15.76 -1.67
N SER A 33 2.11 15.99 -0.36
CA SER A 33 2.98 15.19 0.50
C SER A 33 2.49 13.74 0.63
N GLN A 34 1.17 13.53 0.72
CA GLN A 34 0.58 12.19 0.75
C GLN A 34 0.76 11.46 -0.59
N ILE A 35 0.57 12.14 -1.72
CA ILE A 35 0.79 11.59 -3.05
C ILE A 35 2.26 11.18 -3.23
N ALA A 36 3.21 12.02 -2.83
CA ALA A 36 4.64 11.69 -2.90
C ALA A 36 5.01 10.48 -2.02
N SER A 37 4.39 10.36 -0.84
CA SER A 37 4.56 9.19 0.03
C SER A 37 4.02 7.91 -0.63
N LEU A 38 2.82 7.98 -1.23
CA LEU A 38 2.23 6.86 -1.97
C LEU A 38 3.10 6.44 -3.17
N ASP A 39 3.66 7.40 -3.90
CA ASP A 39 4.57 7.13 -5.02
C ASP A 39 5.83 6.38 -4.59
N SER A 40 6.43 6.79 -3.47
CA SER A 40 7.59 6.08 -2.90
C SER A 40 7.24 4.65 -2.50
N GLN A 41 6.08 4.44 -1.87
CA GLN A 41 5.61 3.11 -1.48
C GLN A 41 5.31 2.22 -2.70
N ILE A 42 4.62 2.76 -3.72
CA ILE A 42 4.33 2.04 -4.96
C ILE A 42 5.63 1.64 -5.66
N LYS A 43 6.61 2.55 -5.74
CA LYS A 43 7.92 2.25 -6.34
C LYS A 43 8.60 1.09 -5.61
N LYS A 44 8.69 1.16 -4.28
CA LYS A 44 9.29 0.10 -3.47
C LYS A 44 8.60 -1.26 -3.69
N LEU A 45 7.27 -1.29 -3.71
CA LEU A 45 6.52 -2.53 -3.96
C LEU A 45 6.74 -3.07 -5.38
N LYS A 46 6.90 -2.19 -6.38
CA LYS A 46 7.26 -2.60 -7.75
C LYS A 46 8.64 -3.24 -7.80
N ASP A 47 9.62 -2.65 -7.11
CA ASP A 47 10.97 -3.22 -7.00
C ASP A 47 10.93 -4.61 -6.30
N GLU A 48 10.15 -4.74 -5.22
CA GLU A 48 9.94 -6.03 -4.53
C GLU A 48 9.26 -7.07 -5.43
N ARG A 49 8.25 -6.67 -6.20
CA ARG A 49 7.54 -7.54 -7.15
C ARG A 49 8.47 -8.02 -8.25
N ASP A 50 9.29 -7.13 -8.80
CA ASP A 50 10.24 -7.47 -9.86
C ASP A 50 11.30 -8.46 -9.34
N MET A 51 11.72 -8.29 -8.09
CA MET A 51 12.59 -9.26 -7.41
C MET A 51 11.89 -10.63 -7.22
N ALA A 52 10.62 -10.65 -6.80
CA ALA A 52 9.85 -11.89 -6.68
C ALA A 52 9.70 -12.61 -8.03
N ASN A 53 9.42 -11.86 -9.11
CA ASN A 53 9.35 -12.40 -10.47
C ASN A 53 10.69 -12.98 -10.94
N MET A 54 11.80 -12.30 -10.65
CA MET A 54 13.15 -12.82 -10.93
C MET A 54 13.42 -14.14 -10.20
N ARG A 55 13.09 -14.22 -8.90
CA ARG A 55 13.25 -15.46 -8.12
C ARG A 55 12.36 -16.58 -8.64
N ALA A 56 11.14 -16.28 -9.08
CA ALA A 56 10.26 -17.26 -9.71
C ALA A 56 10.88 -17.82 -11.00
N TYR A 57 11.48 -16.95 -11.82
CA TYR A 57 12.17 -17.33 -13.04
C TYR A 57 13.40 -18.21 -12.76
N GLU A 58 14.22 -17.86 -11.77
CA GLU A 58 15.37 -18.67 -11.35
C GLU A 58 14.95 -20.05 -10.82
N ALA A 59 13.87 -20.11 -10.03
CA ALA A 59 13.32 -21.37 -9.52
C ALA A 59 12.82 -22.25 -10.67
N LYS A 60 12.20 -21.66 -11.71
CA LYS A 60 11.81 -22.38 -12.92
C LYS A 60 13.03 -22.95 -13.65
N ASN A 61 14.07 -22.14 -13.87
CA ASN A 61 15.29 -22.61 -14.53
C ASN A 61 15.95 -23.76 -13.75
N THR A 62 15.93 -23.67 -12.41
CA THR A 62 16.41 -24.76 -11.56
C THR A 62 15.58 -26.02 -11.76
N ALA A 63 14.24 -25.91 -11.82
CA ALA A 63 13.36 -27.04 -12.10
C ALA A 63 13.70 -27.68 -13.45
N ASP A 64 13.83 -26.87 -14.51
CA ASP A 64 14.14 -27.34 -15.85
C ASP A 64 15.50 -28.09 -15.90
N GLN A 65 16.50 -27.63 -15.14
CA GLN A 65 17.82 -28.27 -15.07
C GLN A 65 17.83 -29.63 -14.36
N VAL A 66 16.98 -29.82 -13.35
CA VAL A 66 16.99 -31.03 -12.51
C VAL A 66 15.87 -32.00 -12.84
N MET A 67 15.00 -31.67 -13.80
CA MET A 67 13.80 -32.42 -14.18
C MET A 67 14.05 -33.92 -14.42
N GLU A 68 15.15 -34.26 -15.10
CA GLU A 68 15.44 -35.64 -15.50
C GLU A 68 16.33 -36.40 -14.50
N GLY A 69 17.03 -35.68 -13.61
CA GLY A 69 18.05 -36.27 -12.72
C GLY A 69 17.69 -36.30 -11.24
N ASP A 70 16.84 -35.38 -10.78
CA ASP A 70 16.44 -35.27 -9.37
C ASP A 70 14.97 -34.85 -9.27
N TRP A 71 14.10 -35.85 -9.15
CA TRP A 71 12.66 -35.64 -9.02
C TRP A 71 12.28 -34.83 -7.78
N LEU A 72 13.00 -35.01 -6.66
CA LEU A 72 12.71 -34.27 -5.44
C LEU A 72 13.11 -32.80 -5.60
N GLY A 73 14.31 -32.55 -6.14
CA GLY A 73 14.79 -31.22 -6.49
C GLY A 73 13.86 -30.50 -7.46
N TYR A 74 13.34 -31.21 -8.46
CA TYR A 74 12.37 -30.70 -9.43
C TYR A 74 11.09 -30.21 -8.73
N LYS A 75 10.49 -31.04 -7.88
CA LYS A 75 9.28 -30.66 -7.13
C LYS A 75 9.53 -29.48 -6.19
N GLN A 76 10.67 -29.44 -5.51
CA GLN A 76 11.03 -28.33 -4.62
C GLN A 76 11.23 -27.02 -5.40
N ALA A 77 11.85 -27.08 -6.58
CA ALA A 77 12.02 -25.93 -7.46
C ALA A 77 10.67 -25.38 -7.96
N LEU A 78 9.75 -26.26 -8.38
CA LEU A 78 8.39 -25.86 -8.75
C LEU A 78 7.61 -25.24 -7.58
N ALA A 79 7.75 -25.80 -6.38
CA ALA A 79 7.09 -25.24 -5.19
C ALA A 79 7.60 -23.81 -4.90
N ARG A 80 8.91 -23.58 -5.00
CA ARG A 80 9.51 -22.23 -4.85
C ARG A 80 9.05 -21.28 -5.95
N GLN A 81 9.02 -21.72 -7.21
CA GLN A 81 8.49 -20.92 -8.32
C GLN A 81 7.07 -20.45 -8.01
N LYS A 82 6.19 -21.37 -7.59
CA LYS A 82 4.80 -21.05 -7.25
C LYS A 82 4.72 -20.07 -6.08
N GLN A 83 5.50 -20.27 -5.03
CA GLN A 83 5.55 -19.37 -3.88
C GLN A 83 5.93 -17.94 -4.29
N PHE A 84 6.95 -17.77 -5.13
CA PHE A 84 7.35 -16.43 -5.59
C PHE A 84 6.34 -15.79 -6.54
N GLN A 85 5.60 -16.59 -7.34
CA GLN A 85 4.48 -16.09 -8.15
C GLN A 85 3.32 -15.60 -7.27
N GLU A 86 2.99 -16.33 -6.20
CA GLU A 86 1.98 -15.91 -5.22
C GLU A 86 2.40 -14.62 -4.51
N GLU A 87 3.69 -14.49 -4.13
CA GLU A 87 4.25 -13.26 -3.57
C GLU A 87 4.13 -12.08 -4.54
N ALA A 88 4.51 -12.26 -5.81
CA ALA A 88 4.38 -11.22 -6.83
C ALA A 88 2.91 -10.79 -7.02
N SER A 89 1.97 -11.74 -7.06
CA SER A 89 0.54 -11.45 -7.17
C SER A 89 -0.03 -10.68 -5.97
N ALA A 90 0.44 -11.02 -4.76
CA ALA A 90 0.07 -10.29 -3.55
C ALA A 90 0.61 -8.84 -3.57
N LEU A 91 1.82 -8.64 -4.09
CA LEU A 91 2.41 -7.32 -4.28
C LEU A 91 1.65 -6.51 -5.34
N ASP A 92 1.26 -7.11 -6.46
CA ASP A 92 0.42 -6.46 -7.47
C ASP A 92 -0.93 -5.98 -6.90
N THR A 93 -1.55 -6.79 -6.04
CA THR A 93 -2.79 -6.41 -5.35
C THR A 93 -2.58 -5.18 -4.46
N LYS A 94 -1.47 -5.12 -3.71
CA LYS A 94 -1.12 -3.97 -2.87
C LYS A 94 -0.81 -2.72 -3.70
N ILE A 95 -0.06 -2.87 -4.79
CA ILE A 95 0.24 -1.79 -5.73
C ILE A 95 -1.05 -1.20 -6.28
N ALA A 96 -1.98 -2.04 -6.74
CA ALA A 96 -3.26 -1.60 -7.28
C ALA A 96 -4.11 -0.84 -6.24
N ASP A 97 -4.11 -1.27 -4.98
CA ASP A 97 -4.81 -0.56 -3.90
C ASP A 97 -4.19 0.83 -3.63
N LEU A 98 -2.86 0.93 -3.58
CA LEU A 98 -2.18 2.21 -3.41
C LEU A 98 -2.37 3.13 -4.63
N GLU A 99 -2.35 2.60 -5.84
CA GLU A 99 -2.63 3.37 -7.07
C GLU A 99 -4.06 3.91 -7.07
N LYS A 100 -5.05 3.14 -6.62
CA LYS A 100 -6.43 3.63 -6.42
C LYS A 100 -6.50 4.76 -5.39
N ARG A 101 -5.82 4.61 -4.26
CA ARG A 101 -5.76 5.67 -3.22
C ARG A 101 -5.10 6.95 -3.74
N LYS A 102 -4.03 6.81 -4.51
CA LYS A 102 -3.35 7.94 -5.18
C LYS A 102 -4.30 8.67 -6.12
N GLN A 103 -5.00 7.95 -6.99
CA GLN A 103 -5.98 8.54 -7.92
C GLN A 103 -7.13 9.25 -7.18
N ALA A 104 -7.61 8.68 -6.07
CA ALA A 104 -8.66 9.29 -5.25
C ALA A 104 -8.21 10.59 -4.55
N LEU A 105 -6.92 10.76 -4.27
CA LEU A 105 -6.37 12.02 -3.76
C LEU A 105 -6.15 13.04 -4.87
N GLN A 106 -5.70 12.60 -6.04
CA GLN A 106 -5.48 13.49 -7.21
C GLN A 106 -6.77 14.07 -7.79
N THR A 107 -7.92 13.41 -7.59
CA THR A 107 -9.23 13.86 -8.06
C THR A 107 -9.96 14.79 -7.07
N LYS A 108 -9.41 15.00 -5.87
CA LYS A 108 -9.97 15.87 -4.83
C LYS A 108 -9.35 17.26 -4.76
N GLY A 109 -8.17 17.47 -5.35
CA GLY A 109 -7.49 18.76 -5.45
C GLY A 109 -7.83 19.50 -6.73
#